data_AF-A0A3D1LEY0-F1
#
_entry.id   AF-A0A3D1LEY0-F1
#
_cell.length_a   1.000
_cell.length_b   1.000
_cell.length_c   1.000
_cell.angle_alpha   90.00
_cell.angle_beta   90.00
_cell.angle_gamma   90.00
#
_symmetry.space_group_name_H-M   'P 1'
#
loop_
_entity.id
_entity.type
_entity.pdbx_description
1 polymer ?
#
loop_
_entity_poly.entity_id
_entity_poly.type
_entity_poly.pdbx_seq_one_letter_code
_entity_poly.pdbx_strand_id
1 'polypeptide(L)'
;MGGIPDLREQYHPGDELTCVVKQFDRKAGTLEISVKETVPNPFDEASLRHPVGCRRRATIAGKYAGGVFCNLSDGAVVMCRYSFHYEDSDFKTGDTV
;
A
#
# COMPACT_ATOMS: atom_id res chain seq x y z
N MET A 1 3.82 0.96 0.81
CA MET A 1 4.43 -0.02 -0.12
C MET A 1 3.31 -0.94 -0.59
N GLY A 2 3.03 -0.98 -1.90
CA GLY A 2 1.97 -1.83 -2.46
C GLY A 2 2.23 -3.31 -2.20
N GLY A 3 1.23 -4.15 -2.45
CA GLY A 3 1.40 -5.61 -2.38
C GLY A 3 2.55 -6.05 -3.30
N ILE A 4 3.46 -6.88 -2.78
CA ILE A 4 4.55 -7.46 -3.57
C ILE A 4 3.94 -8.66 -4.32
N PRO A 5 3.83 -8.62 -5.65
CA PRO A 5 3.18 -9.68 -6.41
C PRO A 5 3.99 -10.97 -6.39
N ASP A 6 5.32 -10.88 -6.40
CA ASP A 6 6.24 -12.00 -6.24
C ASP A 6 7.40 -11.61 -5.30
N LEU A 7 7.49 -12.27 -4.15
CA LEU A 7 8.55 -12.02 -3.18
C LEU A 7 9.96 -12.27 -3.74
N ARG A 8 10.08 -13.12 -4.77
CA ARG A 8 11.36 -13.47 -5.40
C ARG A 8 11.93 -12.35 -6.27
N GLU A 9 11.12 -11.38 -6.67
CA GLU A 9 11.62 -10.19 -7.38
C GLU A 9 12.29 -9.20 -6.43
N GLN A 10 11.99 -9.30 -5.12
CA GLN A 10 12.48 -8.36 -4.12
C GLN A 10 13.55 -8.95 -3.20
N TYR A 11 13.50 -10.26 -2.93
CA TYR A 11 14.39 -10.93 -1.99
C TYR A 11 15.18 -12.03 -2.67
N HIS A 12 16.49 -12.02 -2.46
CA HIS A 12 17.43 -12.95 -3.07
C HIS A 12 18.28 -13.66 -2.00
N PRO A 13 18.76 -14.89 -2.28
CA PRO A 13 19.69 -15.57 -1.39
C PRO A 13 20.96 -14.74 -1.19
N GLY A 14 21.34 -14.55 0.08
CA GLY A 14 22.51 -13.74 0.46
C GLY A 14 22.19 -12.30 0.85
N ASP A 15 20.95 -11.84 0.67
CA ASP A 15 20.52 -10.51 1.12
C ASP A 15 20.55 -10.41 2.65
N GLU A 16 21.17 -9.36 3.17
CA GLU A 16 21.06 -8.96 4.57
C GLU A 16 19.90 -7.98 4.72
N LEU A 17 18.86 -8.38 5.46
CA LEU A 17 17.62 -7.62 5.60
C LEU A 17 17.38 -7.23 7.06
N THR A 18 16.84 -6.04 7.27
CA THR A 18 16.28 -5.67 8.58
C THR A 18 14.90 -6.32 8.72
N CYS A 19 14.59 -6.86 9.90
CA CYS A 19 13.30 -7.47 10.18
C CYS A 19 12.85 -7.20 11.62
N VAL A 20 11.55 -7.38 11.87
CA VAL A 20 10.94 -7.36 13.19
C VAL A 20 10.67 -8.79 13.64
N VAL A 21 11.05 -9.14 14.88
CA VAL A 21 10.68 -10.42 15.49
C VAL A 21 9.20 -10.39 15.84
N LYS A 22 8.43 -11.30 15.27
CA LYS A 22 6.99 -11.44 15.50
C LYS A 22 6.71 -12.34 16.70
N GLN A 23 7.35 -13.50 16.70
CA GLN A 23 7.17 -14.50 17.74
C GLN A 23 8.44 -15.32 17.87
N PHE A 24 8.76 -15.70 19.11
CA PHE A 24 9.83 -16.63 19.40
C PHE A 24 9.34 -17.66 20.41
N ASP A 25 9.26 -18.92 19.99
CA ASP A 25 8.99 -20.04 20.88
C ASP A 25 10.26 -20.86 21.07
N ARG A 26 10.87 -20.70 22.25
CA ARG A 26 12.10 -21.39 22.61
C ARG A 26 11.93 -22.90 22.80
N LYS A 27 10.74 -23.37 23.20
CA LYS A 27 10.48 -24.80 23.42
C LYS A 27 10.30 -25.52 22.09
N ALA A 28 9.60 -24.90 21.15
CA ALA A 28 9.42 -25.41 19.80
C ALA A 28 10.64 -25.14 18.89
N GLY A 29 11.51 -24.19 19.26
CA GLY A 29 12.65 -23.77 18.44
C GLY A 29 12.26 -22.94 17.22
N THR A 30 11.10 -22.27 17.26
CA THR A 30 10.57 -21.50 16.13
C THR A 30 10.77 -20.00 16.33
N LEU A 31 11.12 -19.32 15.23
CA LEU A 31 11.28 -17.88 15.16
C LEU A 31 10.50 -17.36 13.96
N GLU A 32 9.53 -16.50 14.20
CA GLU A 32 8.78 -15.79 13.17
C GLU A 32 9.28 -14.35 13.08
N ILE A 33 9.57 -13.91 11.86
CA ILE A 33 10.05 -12.55 11.56
C ILE A 33 9.24 -11.92 10.43
N SER A 34 9.23 -10.60 10.39
CA SER A 34 8.61 -9.82 9.30
C SER A 34 9.54 -8.73 8.82
N VAL A 35 9.91 -8.80 7.53
CA VAL A 35 10.62 -7.71 6.85
C VAL A 35 9.66 -6.56 6.53
N LYS A 36 8.42 -6.87 6.14
CA LYS A 36 7.41 -5.87 5.77
C LYS A 36 7.09 -4.89 6.91
N GLU A 37 7.06 -5.38 8.15
CA GLU A 37 6.74 -4.57 9.33
C GLU A 37 7.88 -3.65 9.79
N THR A 38 9.03 -3.68 9.11
CA THR A 38 10.06 -2.65 9.30
C THR A 38 9.65 -1.30 8.72
N VAL A 39 8.67 -1.30 7.81
CA VAL A 39 8.12 -0.10 7.18
C VAL A 39 6.87 0.32 7.94
N PRO A 40 6.73 1.60 8.31
CA PRO A 40 5.51 2.11 8.94
C PRO A 40 4.27 1.78 8.09
N ASN A 41 3.16 1.46 8.75
CA ASN A 41 1.92 1.25 8.04
C ASN A 41 1.48 2.60 7.45
N PRO A 42 1.27 2.72 6.12
CA PRO A 42 0.92 3.99 5.49
C PRO A 42 -0.42 4.57 5.97
N PHE A 43 -1.24 3.77 6.68
CA PHE A 43 -2.49 4.22 7.29
C PHE A 43 -2.32 4.76 8.71
N ASP A 44 -1.18 4.52 9.37
CA ASP A 44 -0.90 5.09 10.70
C ASP A 44 -0.87 6.61 10.58
N GLU A 45 -1.63 7.33 11.42
CA GLU A 45 -1.78 8.79 11.38
C GLU A 45 -2.25 9.38 10.04
N ALA A 46 -2.84 8.57 9.15
CA ALA A 46 -3.29 9.05 7.84
C ALA A 46 -4.36 10.15 7.96
N SER A 47 -5.20 10.13 9.00
CA SER A 47 -6.18 11.19 9.27
C SER A 47 -5.54 12.55 9.56
N LEU A 48 -4.36 12.56 10.21
CA LEU A 48 -3.61 13.78 10.50
C LEU A 48 -2.93 14.30 9.22
N ARG A 49 -2.36 13.39 8.40
CA ARG A 49 -1.74 13.74 7.11
C ARG A 49 -2.74 14.12 6.02
N HIS A 50 -3.95 13.57 6.07
CA HIS A 50 -5.02 13.74 5.07
C HIS A 50 -6.32 14.18 5.74
N PRO A 51 -6.41 15.42 6.24
CA PRO A 51 -7.62 15.93 6.86
C PRO A 51 -8.77 16.01 5.85
N VAL A 52 -9.99 16.01 6.36
CA VAL A 52 -11.21 16.15 5.55
C VAL A 52 -11.14 17.41 4.68
N GLY A 53 -11.50 17.27 3.41
CA GLY A 53 -11.46 18.35 2.42
C GLY A 53 -10.08 18.62 1.82
N CYS A 54 -9.03 17.90 2.23
CA CYS A 54 -7.73 18.05 1.60
C CYS A 54 -7.74 17.52 0.15
N ARG A 55 -6.88 18.12 -0.69
CA ARG A 55 -6.60 17.64 -2.04
C ARG A 55 -5.24 16.96 -2.08
N ARG A 56 -5.15 15.81 -2.73
CA ARG A 56 -3.91 15.06 -2.90
C ARG A 56 -3.76 14.64 -4.35
N ARG A 57 -2.52 14.56 -4.80
CA ARG A 57 -2.18 13.93 -6.07
C ARG A 57 -2.08 12.43 -5.84
N ALA A 58 -2.63 11.64 -6.73
CA ALA A 58 -2.64 10.20 -6.63
C ALA A 58 -2.44 9.53 -7.98
N THR A 59 -1.98 8.28 -7.97
CA THR A 59 -1.84 7.47 -9.18
C THR A 59 -2.87 6.35 -9.17
N ILE A 60 -3.64 6.20 -10.24
CA ILE A 60 -4.67 5.15 -10.32
C ILE A 60 -4.00 3.77 -10.34
N ALA A 61 -4.24 2.98 -9.31
CA ALA A 61 -3.69 1.64 -9.13
C ALA A 61 -4.60 0.55 -9.72
N GLY A 62 -5.91 0.81 -9.77
CA GLY A 62 -6.89 -0.12 -10.30
C GLY A 62 -8.28 0.48 -10.37
N LYS A 63 -9.16 -0.22 -11.09
CA LYS A 63 -10.54 0.21 -11.32
C LYS A 63 -11.50 -0.74 -10.64
N TYR A 64 -12.62 -0.21 -10.18
CA TYR A 64 -13.70 -0.95 -9.54
C TYR A 64 -15.04 -0.38 -10.02
N ALA A 65 -16.11 -1.18 -10.01
CA ALA A 65 -17.41 -0.74 -10.51
C ALA A 65 -17.89 0.55 -9.80
N GLY A 66 -17.79 1.69 -10.49
CA GLY A 66 -18.18 3.02 -10.00
C GLY A 66 -17.05 3.83 -9.33
N GLY A 67 -15.79 3.43 -9.44
CA GLY A 67 -14.66 4.19 -8.91
C GLY A 67 -13.28 3.62 -9.22
N VAL A 68 -12.27 4.20 -8.57
CA VAL A 68 -10.86 3.84 -8.73
C VAL A 68 -10.19 3.68 -7.38
N PHE A 69 -9.20 2.81 -7.33
CA PHE A 69 -8.21 2.78 -6.26
C PHE A 69 -7.01 3.61 -6.67
N CYS A 70 -6.56 4.50 -5.81
CA CYS A 70 -5.42 5.37 -6.08
C CYS A 70 -4.34 5.21 -5.01
N ASN A 71 -3.09 5.13 -5.45
CA ASN A 71 -1.92 5.18 -4.59
C ASN A 71 -1.56 6.64 -4.30
N LEU A 72 -1.40 6.96 -3.02
CA LEU A 72 -0.83 8.22 -2.56
C LEU A 72 0.70 8.11 -2.46
N SER A 73 1.37 9.27 -2.45
CA SER A 73 2.84 9.34 -2.37
C SER A 73 3.42 8.77 -1.07
N ASP A 74 2.63 8.73 0.01
CA ASP A 74 3.02 8.13 1.29
C ASP A 74 2.74 6.61 1.35
N GLY A 75 2.29 6.03 0.23
CA GLY A 75 2.05 4.60 0.08
C GLY A 75 0.68 4.13 0.57
N ALA A 76 -0.20 5.04 0.99
CA ALA A 76 -1.60 4.72 1.29
C ALA A 76 -2.39 4.46 0.01
N VAL A 77 -3.37 3.57 0.07
CA VAL A 77 -4.30 3.29 -1.03
C VAL A 77 -5.68 3.78 -0.62
N VAL A 78 -6.30 4.59 -1.47
CA VAL A 78 -7.63 5.16 -1.23
C VAL A 78 -8.59 4.76 -2.32
N MET A 79 -9.88 4.63 -1.99
CA MET A 79 -10.95 4.39 -2.95
C MET A 79 -11.67 5.71 -3.25
N CYS A 80 -11.76 6.08 -4.52
CA CYS A 80 -12.45 7.26 -4.99
C CYS A 80 -13.60 6.84 -5.91
N ARG A 81 -14.83 7.27 -5.60
CA ARG A 81 -15.98 7.08 -6.49
C ARG A 81 -15.97 8.13 -7.58
N TYR A 82 -16.50 7.78 -8.75
CA TYR A 82 -16.76 8.77 -9.78
C TYR A 82 -17.82 9.76 -9.32
N SER A 83 -17.57 11.05 -9.51
CA SER A 83 -18.60 12.07 -9.39
C SER A 83 -19.58 11.96 -10.57
N PHE A 84 -20.77 12.54 -10.47
CA PHE A 84 -21.80 12.47 -11.51
C PHE A 84 -21.36 12.97 -12.91
N HIS A 85 -20.27 13.72 -12.99
CA HIS A 85 -19.74 14.26 -14.25
C HIS A 85 -18.64 13.39 -14.89
N TYR A 86 -18.29 12.26 -14.30
CA TYR A 86 -17.25 11.38 -14.83
C TYR A 86 -17.74 9.96 -15.01
N GLU A 87 -17.24 9.31 -16.05
CA GLU A 87 -17.48 7.91 -16.37
C GLU A 87 -16.21 7.08 -16.20
N ASP A 88 -16.37 5.76 -16.22
CA ASP A 88 -15.23 4.85 -16.11
C ASP A 88 -14.21 5.06 -17.24
N SER A 89 -14.68 5.39 -18.44
CA SER A 89 -13.85 5.63 -19.65
C SER A 89 -12.90 6.82 -19.52
N ASP A 90 -13.18 7.77 -18.63
CA ASP A 90 -12.36 8.96 -18.40
C ASP A 90 -11.04 8.65 -17.68
N PHE A 91 -10.91 7.46 -17.10
CA PHE A 91 -9.77 7.09 -16.25
C PHE A 91 -9.11 5.78 -16.66
N LYS A 92 -7.78 5.75 -16.57
CA LYS A 92 -6.95 4.57 -16.83
C LYS A 92 -6.01 4.29 -15.67
N THR A 93 -5.71 3.01 -15.45
CA THR A 93 -4.64 2.62 -14.52
C THR A 93 -3.33 3.27 -14.95
N GLY A 94 -2.63 3.87 -13.98
CA GLY A 94 -1.40 4.63 -14.20
C GLY A 94 -1.62 6.15 -14.34
N ASP A 95 -2.86 6.62 -14.56
CA ASP A 95 -3.13 8.05 -14.63
C ASP A 95 -2.80 8.76 -13.30
N THR A 96 -2.35 9.99 -13.39
CA THR A 96 -2.12 10.87 -12.24
C THR A 96 -3.28 11.87 -12.12
N VAL A 97 -3.99 11.84 -10.99
CA VAL A 97 -5.18 12.65 -10.70
C VAL A 97 -5.01 13.50 -9.43
#